data_AF-A0AAN5CLL3-F1
#
_entry.id   AF-A0AAN5CLL3-F1
#
_cell.length_a   1.000
_cell.length_b   1.000
_cell.length_c   1.000
_cell.angle_alpha   90.00
_cell.angle_beta   90.00
_cell.angle_gamma   90.00
#
_symmetry.space_group_name_H-M   'P 1'
#
loop_
_entity.id
_entity.type
_entity.pdbx_description
1 polymer ?
#
loop_
_entity_poly.entity_id
_entity_poly.type
_entity_poly.pdbx_seq_one_letter_code
_entity_poly.pdbx_strand_id
1 'polypeptide(L)'
;MVYVLLHTNRTFTDEFYPFFEICYAIEIFFILVFYVLAPVALYMLWNARPFHRNLRLSLCNIVLHGLLGTTTRFIFLYNQYAGSRNLLHCEFFEHVLLFISKNHIFRFFLFTFKRLIATIAWAWFAHGIYFLNSNIITGMRRNHVEPL
;
A
#
# COMPACT_ATOMS: atom_id res chain seq x y z
N MET A 1 -5.20 -12.45 -5.58
CA MET A 1 -6.02 -13.48 -4.89
C MET A 1 -7.50 -13.12 -4.83
N VAL A 2 -7.86 -11.90 -4.43
CA VAL A 2 -9.27 -11.47 -4.25
C VAL A 2 -10.15 -11.59 -5.52
N TYR A 3 -9.57 -11.44 -6.72
CA TYR A 3 -10.33 -11.49 -7.98
C TYR A 3 -10.94 -12.86 -8.30
N VAL A 4 -10.23 -13.96 -7.98
CA VAL A 4 -10.72 -15.32 -8.26
C VAL A 4 -11.87 -15.68 -7.31
N LEU A 5 -11.80 -15.19 -6.06
CA LEU A 5 -12.83 -15.37 -5.03
C LEU A 5 -14.04 -14.44 -5.18
N LEU A 6 -13.93 -13.38 -6.00
CA LEU A 6 -15.05 -12.50 -6.35
C LEU A 6 -15.97 -13.15 -7.40
N HIS A 7 -15.40 -13.94 -8.32
CA HIS A 7 -16.14 -14.61 -9.39
C HIS A 7 -16.64 -16.01 -9.03
N THR A 8 -16.34 -16.51 -7.83
CA THR A 8 -16.90 -17.77 -7.33
C THR A 8 -18.34 -17.53 -6.91
N ASN A 9 -19.25 -17.56 -7.89
CA ASN A 9 -20.67 -17.43 -7.66
C ASN A 9 -21.20 -18.74 -7.06
N ARG A 10 -21.97 -18.65 -5.97
CA ARG A 10 -22.52 -19.80 -5.23
C ARG A 10 -23.21 -20.80 -6.16
N THR A 11 -23.87 -20.30 -7.20
CA THR A 11 -24.57 -21.09 -8.21
C THR A 11 -23.69 -22.09 -8.97
N PHE A 12 -22.38 -21.87 -9.11
CA PHE A 12 -21.48 -22.81 -9.78
C PHE A 12 -20.80 -23.81 -8.84
N THR A 13 -20.79 -23.53 -7.54
CA THR A 13 -20.02 -24.31 -6.55
C THR A 13 -20.89 -25.06 -5.54
N ASP A 14 -22.21 -24.87 -5.54
CA ASP A 14 -23.14 -25.58 -4.64
C ASP A 14 -23.04 -27.12 -4.79
N GLU A 15 -22.59 -27.64 -5.94
CA GLU A 15 -22.38 -29.09 -6.14
C GLU A 15 -21.19 -29.65 -5.33
N PHE A 16 -20.25 -28.80 -4.90
CA PHE A 16 -19.02 -29.22 -4.21
C PHE A 16 -19.07 -28.94 -2.71
N TYR A 17 -20.15 -29.35 -2.04
CA TYR A 17 -20.20 -29.30 -0.58
C TYR A 17 -19.11 -30.21 0.03
N PRO A 18 -18.28 -29.76 1.00
CA PRO A 18 -18.33 -28.51 1.78
C PRO A 18 -17.22 -27.49 1.42
N PHE A 19 -16.74 -27.49 0.17
CA PHE A 19 -15.57 -26.68 -0.23
C PHE A 19 -15.81 -25.18 -0.06
N PHE A 20 -17.04 -24.72 -0.30
CA PHE A 20 -17.43 -23.32 -0.20
C PHE A 20 -17.37 -22.82 1.25
N GLU A 21 -17.89 -23.61 2.20
CA GLU A 21 -17.87 -23.29 3.63
C GLU A 21 -16.44 -23.18 4.15
N ILE A 22 -15.55 -24.07 3.71
CA ILE A 22 -14.13 -24.04 4.08
C ILE A 22 -13.48 -22.73 3.57
N CYS A 23 -13.72 -22.36 2.31
CA CYS A 23 -13.20 -21.11 1.76
C CYS A 23 -13.71 -19.89 2.53
N TYR A 24 -15.00 -19.85 2.87
CA TYR A 24 -15.60 -18.76 3.65
C TYR A 24 -15.02 -18.68 5.07
N ALA A 25 -14.85 -19.82 5.74
CA ALA A 25 -14.27 -19.87 7.08
C ALA A 25 -12.83 -19.34 7.07
N ILE A 26 -12.02 -19.74 6.10
CA ILE A 26 -10.66 -19.25 5.91
C ILE A 26 -10.65 -17.73 5.63
N GLU A 27 -11.55 -17.25 4.78
CA GLU A 27 -11.62 -15.84 4.45
C GLU A 27 -12.03 -14.98 5.66
N ILE A 28 -13.05 -15.39 6.43
CA ILE A 28 -13.44 -14.74 7.68
C ILE A 28 -12.28 -14.73 8.67
N PHE A 29 -11.55 -15.84 8.79
CA PHE A 29 -10.37 -15.91 9.66
C PHE A 29 -9.34 -14.84 9.29
N PHE A 30 -9.00 -14.70 7.99
CA PHE A 30 -8.08 -13.66 7.54
C PHE A 30 -8.60 -12.24 7.79
N ILE A 31 -9.90 -12.01 7.62
CA ILE A 31 -10.53 -10.72 7.94
C ILE A 31 -10.35 -10.37 9.41
N LEU A 32 -10.61 -11.33 10.32
CA LEU A 32 -10.47 -11.14 11.76
C LEU A 32 -9.00 -10.89 12.15
N VAL A 33 -8.08 -11.68 11.62
CA VAL A 33 -6.63 -11.48 11.83
C VAL A 33 -6.22 -10.08 11.36
N PHE A 34 -6.70 -9.64 10.20
CA PHE A 34 -6.41 -8.31 9.68
C PHE A 34 -6.95 -7.20 10.58
N TYR A 35 -8.17 -7.34 11.12
CA TYR A 35 -8.75 -6.37 12.07
C TYR A 35 -7.95 -6.26 13.37
N VAL A 36 -7.34 -7.34 13.84
CA VAL A 36 -6.47 -7.33 15.03
C VAL A 36 -5.12 -6.70 14.70
N LEU A 37 -4.52 -7.02 13.55
CA LEU A 37 -3.20 -6.53 13.16
C LEU A 37 -3.19 -5.06 12.73
N ALA A 38 -4.25 -4.58 12.09
CA ALA A 38 -4.33 -3.21 11.57
C ALA A 38 -4.14 -2.11 12.65
N PRO A 39 -4.82 -2.12 13.82
CA PRO A 39 -4.60 -1.12 14.86
C PRO A 39 -3.19 -1.21 15.45
N VAL A 40 -2.64 -2.43 15.61
CA VAL A 40 -1.25 -2.63 16.05
C VAL A 40 -0.27 -2.00 15.05
N ALA A 41 -0.48 -2.24 13.75
CA ALA A 41 0.33 -1.65 12.70
C ALA A 41 0.22 -0.12 12.67
N LEU A 42 -0.98 0.45 12.81
CA LEU A 42 -1.18 1.90 12.89
C LEU A 42 -0.47 2.50 14.10
N TYR A 43 -0.56 1.85 15.27
CA TYR A 43 0.15 2.27 16.48
C TYR A 43 1.67 2.24 16.29
N MET A 44 2.21 1.17 15.73
CA MET A 44 3.65 1.05 15.45
C MET A 44 4.11 2.11 14.44
N LEU A 45 3.37 2.33 13.35
CA LEU A 45 3.67 3.32 12.32
C LEU A 45 3.64 4.76 12.85
N TRP A 46 2.70 5.05 13.75
CA TRP A 46 2.59 6.35 14.39
C TRP A 46 3.82 6.65 15.27
N ASN A 47 4.26 5.65 16.04
CA ASN A 47 5.38 5.76 16.97
C ASN A 47 6.77 5.61 16.32
N ALA A 48 6.85 5.23 15.04
CA ALA A 48 8.11 5.03 14.35
C ALA A 48 8.83 6.36 14.05
N ARG A 49 9.61 6.86 15.02
CA ARG A 49 10.41 8.09 14.90
C ARG A 49 11.45 8.12 13.76
N PRO A 50 12.11 7.01 13.33
CA PRO A 50 13.15 7.12 12.31
C PRO A 50 12.59 7.42 10.90
N PHE A 51 11.29 7.28 10.69
CA PHE A 51 10.69 7.50 9.38
C PHE A 51 10.26 8.96 9.14
N HIS A 52 10.56 9.44 7.93
CA HIS A 52 10.07 10.73 7.45
C HIS A 52 8.53 10.81 7.56
N ARG A 53 8.02 11.97 7.99
CA ARG A 53 6.59 12.20 8.25
C ARG A 53 5.69 11.79 7.07
N ASN A 54 6.07 12.14 5.85
CA ASN A 54 5.30 11.80 4.64
C ASN A 54 5.23 10.29 4.37
N LEU A 55 6.30 9.54 4.66
CA LEU A 55 6.29 8.08 4.52
C LEU A 55 5.35 7.46 5.56
N ARG A 56 5.41 7.93 6.81
CA ARG A 56 4.50 7.46 7.87
C ARG A 56 3.04 7.68 7.49
N LEU A 57 2.67 8.88 7.07
CA LEU A 57 1.30 9.19 6.64
C LEU A 57 0.88 8.34 5.44
N SER A 58 1.78 8.09 4.49
CA SER A 58 1.51 7.21 3.35
C SER A 58 1.25 5.76 3.78
N LEU A 59 2.05 5.24 4.70
CA LEU A 59 1.88 3.89 5.26
C LEU A 59 0.61 3.78 6.10
N CYS A 60 0.29 4.78 6.93
CA CYS A 60 -0.98 4.81 7.66
C CYS A 60 -2.18 4.86 6.70
N ASN A 61 -2.10 5.67 5.64
CA ASN A 61 -3.14 5.69 4.61
C ASN A 61 -3.28 4.34 3.90
N ILE A 62 -2.18 3.61 3.66
CA ILE A 62 -2.22 2.25 3.11
C ILE A 62 -3.00 1.31 4.03
N VAL A 63 -2.72 1.32 5.33
CA VAL A 63 -3.43 0.46 6.31
C VAL A 63 -4.91 0.84 6.42
N LEU A 64 -5.24 2.15 6.41
CA LEU A 64 -6.63 2.62 6.42
C LEU A 64 -7.41 2.19 5.17
N HIS A 65 -6.80 2.27 3.98
CA HIS A 65 -7.41 1.75 2.75
C HIS A 65 -7.59 0.24 2.80
N GLY A 66 -6.63 -0.49 3.40
CA GLY A 66 -6.77 -1.91 3.68
C GLY A 66 -7.97 -2.20 4.57
N LEU A 67 -8.14 -1.46 5.67
CA LEU A 67 -9.30 -1.59 6.56
C LEU A 67 -10.62 -1.34 5.85
N LEU A 68 -10.70 -0.30 5.01
CA LEU A 68 -11.90 -0.04 4.20
C LEU A 68 -12.19 -1.20 3.25
N GLY A 69 -11.18 -1.69 2.51
CA GLY A 69 -11.32 -2.82 1.61
C GLY A 69 -11.77 -4.10 2.31
N THR A 70 -11.17 -4.42 3.46
CA THR A 70 -11.53 -5.58 4.30
C THR A 70 -12.97 -5.45 4.83
N THR A 71 -13.38 -4.25 5.24
CA THR A 71 -14.76 -3.99 5.71
C THR A 71 -15.77 -4.17 4.57
N THR A 72 -15.50 -3.62 3.39
CA THR A 72 -16.32 -3.82 2.20
C THR A 72 -16.44 -5.30 1.85
N ARG A 73 -15.34 -6.07 1.93
CA ARG A 73 -15.35 -7.50 1.67
C ARG A 73 -16.15 -8.28 2.70
N PHE A 74 -16.06 -7.93 3.98
CA PHE A 74 -16.88 -8.53 5.03
C PHE A 74 -18.39 -8.31 4.79
N ILE A 75 -18.79 -7.09 4.45
CA ILE A 75 -20.18 -6.76 4.10
C ILE A 75 -20.63 -7.56 2.87
N PHE A 76 -19.76 -7.71 1.87
CA PHE A 76 -20.04 -8.50 0.68
C PHE A 76 -20.28 -9.98 1.02
N LEU A 77 -19.40 -10.61 1.82
CA LEU A 77 -19.55 -11.98 2.29
C LEU A 77 -20.84 -12.17 3.08
N TYR A 78 -21.18 -11.22 3.95
CA TYR A 78 -22.45 -11.25 4.70
C TYR A 78 -23.66 -11.24 3.76
N ASN A 79 -23.65 -10.36 2.75
CA ASN A 79 -24.74 -10.30 1.76
C ASN A 79 -24.86 -11.58 0.93
N GLN A 80 -23.73 -12.18 0.53
CA GLN A 80 -23.71 -13.47 -0.17
C GLN A 80 -24.24 -14.60 0.71
N TYR A 81 -23.89 -14.60 2.00
CA TYR A 81 -24.35 -15.61 2.97
C TYR A 81 -25.84 -15.48 3.28
N ALA A 82 -26.34 -14.25 3.48
CA ALA A 82 -27.73 -13.96 3.78
C ALA A 82 -28.70 -14.28 2.63
N GLY A 83 -28.19 -14.64 1.44
CA GLY A 83 -29.01 -14.98 0.28
C GLY A 83 -29.77 -13.79 -0.30
N SER A 84 -29.28 -12.57 -0.05
CA SER A 84 -29.89 -11.36 -0.62
C SER A 84 -29.75 -11.38 -2.13
N ARG A 85 -30.87 -11.56 -2.85
CA ARG A 85 -30.92 -11.62 -4.32
C ARG A 85 -30.79 -10.25 -5.00
N ASN A 86 -30.53 -9.20 -4.24
CA ASN A 86 -30.36 -7.85 -4.78
C ASN A 86 -29.02 -7.73 -5.50
N LEU A 87 -28.95 -8.23 -6.73
CA LEU A 87 -27.78 -8.19 -7.62
C LEU A 87 -27.16 -6.79 -7.71
N LEU A 88 -27.99 -5.74 -7.72
CA LEU A 88 -27.56 -4.34 -7.74
C LEU A 88 -26.63 -3.95 -6.57
N HIS A 89 -26.88 -4.47 -5.37
CA HIS A 89 -26.01 -4.19 -4.23
C HIS A 89 -24.66 -4.90 -4.37
N CYS A 90 -24.65 -6.13 -4.87
CA CYS A 90 -23.42 -6.89 -5.10
C CYS A 90 -22.52 -6.21 -6.13
N GLU A 91 -23.07 -5.78 -7.27
CA GLU A 91 -22.33 -5.07 -8.32
C GLU A 91 -21.75 -3.74 -7.79
N PHE A 92 -22.52 -3.00 -7.00
CA PHE A 92 -22.05 -1.76 -6.38
C PHE A 92 -20.83 -2.01 -5.47
N PHE A 93 -20.89 -3.01 -4.58
CA PHE A 93 -19.78 -3.32 -3.69
C PHE A 93 -18.54 -3.81 -4.44
N GLU A 94 -18.72 -4.58 -5.51
CA GLU A 94 -17.62 -4.99 -6.38
C GLU A 94 -16.95 -3.77 -7.05
N HIS A 95 -17.73 -2.85 -7.61
CA HIS A 95 -17.20 -1.62 -8.18
C HIS A 95 -16.47 -0.75 -7.15
N VAL A 96 -17.00 -0.63 -5.94
CA VAL A 96 -16.33 0.07 -4.84
C VAL A 96 -15.00 -0.60 -4.50
N LEU A 97 -14.96 -1.94 -4.40
CA LEU A 97 -13.75 -2.67 -4.08
C LEU A 97 -12.68 -2.53 -5.17
N LEU A 98 -13.09 -2.62 -6.45
CA LEU A 98 -12.23 -2.38 -7.60
C LEU A 98 -11.71 -0.95 -7.62
N PHE A 99 -12.55 0.03 -7.32
CA PHE A 99 -12.17 1.43 -7.25
C PHE A 99 -11.15 1.68 -6.14
N ILE A 100 -11.35 1.10 -4.94
CA ILE A 100 -10.40 1.19 -3.82
C ILE A 100 -9.06 0.57 -4.24
N SER A 101 -9.08 -0.62 -4.82
CA SER A 101 -7.87 -1.33 -5.28
C SER A 101 -7.09 -0.54 -6.33
N LYS A 102 -7.77 -0.03 -7.37
CA LYS A 102 -7.14 0.79 -8.42
C LYS A 102 -6.53 2.08 -7.86
N ASN A 103 -7.27 2.79 -7.00
CA ASN A 103 -6.76 4.00 -6.36
C ASN A 103 -5.56 3.72 -5.46
N HIS A 104 -5.56 2.57 -4.78
CA HIS A 104 -4.46 2.17 -3.92
C HIS A 104 -3.16 1.97 -4.71
N ILE A 105 -3.23 1.18 -5.80
CA ILE A 105 -2.10 0.93 -6.69
C ILE A 105 -1.57 2.25 -7.25
N PHE A 106 -2.46 3.13 -7.69
CA PHE A 106 -2.08 4.43 -8.23
C PHE A 106 -1.36 5.32 -7.21
N ARG A 107 -1.88 5.41 -5.97
CA ARG A 107 -1.23 6.18 -4.89
C ARG A 107 0.13 5.61 -4.52
N PHE A 108 0.25 4.28 -4.46
CA PHE A 108 1.53 3.62 -4.20
C PHE A 108 2.55 3.90 -5.32
N PHE A 109 2.11 3.83 -6.57
CA PHE A 109 2.93 4.18 -7.73
C PHE A 109 3.43 5.63 -7.65
N LEU A 110 2.55 6.60 -7.38
CA LEU A 110 2.93 8.00 -7.22
C LEU A 110 3.91 8.21 -6.06
N PHE A 111 3.75 7.49 -4.96
CA PHE A 111 4.67 7.54 -3.82
C PHE A 111 6.07 7.06 -4.21
N THR A 112 6.16 5.90 -4.85
CA THR A 112 7.42 5.32 -5.34
C THR A 112 8.09 6.23 -6.35
N PHE A 113 7.32 6.80 -7.28
CA PHE A 113 7.82 7.76 -8.27
C PHE A 113 8.39 9.03 -7.63
N LYS A 114 7.69 9.60 -6.64
CA LYS A 114 8.20 10.75 -5.87
C LYS A 114 9.51 10.43 -5.15
N ARG A 115 9.65 9.22 -4.60
CA ARG A 115 10.89 8.78 -3.96
C ARG A 115 12.02 8.61 -4.95
N LEU A 116 11.75 8.04 -6.13
CA LEU A 116 12.73 7.90 -7.20
C LEU A 116 13.28 9.27 -7.62
N ILE A 117 12.41 10.25 -7.88
CA ILE A 117 12.82 11.62 -8.25
C ILE A 117 13.68 12.23 -7.14
N ALA A 118 13.26 12.10 -5.88
CA ALA A 118 14.02 12.65 -4.76
C ALA A 118 15.43 12.03 -4.65
N THR A 119 15.57 10.72 -4.87
CA THR A 119 16.87 10.04 -4.86
C THR A 119 17.76 10.50 -6.01
N ILE A 120 17.20 10.66 -7.22
CA ILE A 120 17.95 11.16 -8.39
C ILE A 120 18.40 12.60 -8.17
N ALA A 121 17.51 13.47 -7.68
CA ALA A 121 17.83 14.87 -7.39
C ALA A 121 18.91 14.98 -6.30
N TRP A 122 18.85 14.14 -5.27
CA TRP A 122 19.87 14.10 -4.23
C TRP A 122 21.23 13.64 -4.77
N ALA A 123 21.26 12.60 -5.60
CA ALA A 123 22.48 12.11 -6.22
C ALA A 123 23.15 13.18 -7.10
N TRP A 124 22.35 13.91 -7.88
CA TRP A 124 22.81 15.03 -8.70
C TRP A 124 23.40 16.16 -7.83
N PHE A 125 22.69 16.55 -6.77
CA PHE A 125 23.14 17.58 -5.83
C PHE A 125 24.46 17.20 -5.13
N ALA A 126 24.54 15.96 -4.63
CA ALA A 126 25.75 15.45 -3.98
C ALA A 126 26.95 15.50 -4.92
N HIS A 127 26.77 15.09 -6.19
CA HIS A 127 27.83 15.15 -7.19
C HIS A 127 28.33 16.58 -7.44
N GLY A 128 27.42 17.56 -7.50
CA GLY A 128 27.78 18.98 -7.64
C GLY A 128 28.62 19.51 -6.49
N ILE A 129 28.32 19.11 -5.24
CA ILE A 129 29.11 19.51 -4.07
C ILE A 129 30.54 18.97 -4.14
N TYR A 130 30.73 17.71 -4.52
CA TYR A 130 32.07 17.12 -4.63
C TYR A 130 32.92 17.86 -5.68
N PHE A 131 32.31 18.24 -6.80
CA PHE A 131 33.00 18.98 -7.86
C PHE A 131 33.44 20.39 -7.43
N LEU A 132 32.58 21.10 -6.71
CA LEU A 132 32.92 22.40 -6.13
C LEU A 132 34.05 22.28 -5.10
N ASN A 133 33.98 21.29 -4.22
CA ASN A 133 34.97 21.11 -3.16
C ASN A 133 36.35 20.72 -3.72
N SER A 134 36.40 19.88 -4.76
CA SER A 134 37.66 19.54 -5.44
C SER A 134 38.34 20.74 -6.10
N ASN A 135 37.56 21.67 -6.67
CA ASN A 135 38.09 22.88 -7.32
C ASN A 135 38.62 23.89 -6.30
N ILE A 136 37.99 24.01 -5.13
CA ILE A 136 38.46 24.89 -4.05
C ILE A 136 39.81 24.38 -3.50
N ILE A 137 39.94 23.08 -3.26
CA ILE A 137 41.18 22.48 -2.73
C ILE A 137 42.33 22.60 -3.73
N THR A 138 42.08 22.40 -5.03
CA THR A 138 43.10 22.57 -6.07
C THR A 138 43.50 24.02 -6.29
N GLY A 139 42.56 24.97 -6.14
CA GLY A 139 42.85 26.41 -6.15
C GLY A 139 43.74 26.84 -4.99
N MET A 140 43.44 26.40 -3.75
CA MET A 140 44.26 26.74 -2.58
C MET A 140 45.69 26.17 -2.66
N ARG A 141 45.89 25.02 -3.31
CA ARG A 141 47.22 24.40 -3.45
C ARG A 141 48.15 25.16 -4.42
N ARG A 142 47.60 25.90 -5.39
CA ARG A 142 48.41 26.72 -6.32
C ARG A 142 48.94 27.99 -5.68
N ASN A 143 48.25 28.56 -4.69
CA ASN A 143 48.65 29.82 -4.05
C ASN A 143 49.76 29.64 -2.99
N HIS A 144 50.17 28.41 -2.68
CA HIS A 144 51.15 28.12 -1.63
C HIS A 144 52.54 27.75 -2.15
N VAL A 145 52.77 27.81 -3.47
CA VAL A 145 54.03 27.45 -4.12
C VAL A 145 54.56 28.62 -4.96
N GLU A 146 54.79 29.76 -4.33
CA GLU A 146 55.77 30.73 -4.82
C GLU A 146 56.89 30.84 -3.77
N PRO A 147 57.98 30.08 -3.93
CA PRO A 147 59.20 30.34 -3.19
C PRO A 147 59.84 31.63 -3.72
N LEU A 148 59.99 32.62 -2.82
CA LEU A 148 60.83 33.80 -3.00
C LEU A 148 62.31 33.41 -3.13
#